data_AF-A0A519N0P8-F1
#
_entry.id   AF-A0A519N0P8-F1
#
_cell.length_a   1.000
_cell.length_b   1.000
_cell.length_c   1.000
_cell.angle_alpha   90.00
_cell.angle_beta   90.00
_cell.angle_gamma   90.00
#
_symmetry.space_group_name_H-M   'P 1'
#
loop_
_entity.id
_entity.type
_entity.pdbx_description
1 polymer ?
#
loop_
_entity_poly.entity_id
_entity_poly.type
_entity_poly.pdbx_seq_one_letter_code
_entity_poly.pdbx_strand_id
1 'polypeptide(L)'
;MKKFTFLFVLTLTSYFCQAQFQSQNPELLLNKEVRLTSLSPTLQKFSNKGADKAQTNATGKTFAHSAVVGKTFKVVEVAPYEKYGTTKFKLKLESAEHGTYYYDYDPKYNREFVLEIIGDLELTAK
;
A
#
# COMPACT_ATOMS: atom_id res chain seq x y z
N MET A 1 10.07 -5.85 37.21
CA MET A 1 9.20 -4.97 36.38
C MET A 1 9.92 -4.34 35.18
N LYS A 2 11.19 -3.90 35.28
CA LYS A 2 11.94 -3.30 34.15
C LYS A 2 12.10 -4.18 32.88
N LYS A 3 12.07 -5.51 33.02
CA LYS A 3 12.22 -6.46 31.90
C LYS A 3 10.98 -6.51 30.98
N PHE A 4 9.79 -6.24 31.51
CA PHE A 4 8.55 -6.22 30.73
C PHE A 4 8.42 -4.95 29.87
N THR A 5 8.93 -3.81 30.35
CA THR A 5 8.93 -2.55 29.60
C THR A 5 9.79 -2.64 28.33
N PHE A 6 10.91 -3.36 28.39
CA PHE A 6 11.81 -3.52 27.24
C PHE A 6 11.19 -4.40 26.14
N LEU A 7 10.47 -5.46 26.53
CA LEU A 7 9.77 -6.33 25.58
C LEU A 7 8.65 -5.59 24.84
N PHE A 8 7.91 -4.72 25.55
CA PHE A 8 6.84 -3.91 24.97
C PHE A 8 7.37 -2.86 23.98
N VAL A 9 8.53 -2.26 24.27
CA VAL A 9 9.16 -1.32 23.33
C VAL A 9 9.67 -2.04 22.08
N LEU A 10 10.22 -3.25 22.22
CA LEU A 10 10.73 -4.04 21.10
C LEU A 10 9.61 -4.55 20.17
N THR A 11 8.44 -4.88 20.71
CA THR A 11 7.30 -5.28 19.88
C THR A 11 6.67 -4.09 19.17
N LEU A 12 6.64 -2.89 19.77
CA LEU A 12 6.13 -1.70 19.07
C LEU A 12 7.02 -1.30 17.89
N THR A 13 8.34 -1.40 18.01
CA THR A 13 9.26 -0.98 16.93
C THR A 13 9.21 -1.89 15.71
N SER A 14 8.89 -3.17 15.86
CA SER A 14 8.78 -4.10 14.73
C SER A 14 7.56 -3.80 13.83
N TYR A 15 6.43 -3.37 14.40
CA TYR A 15 5.24 -3.00 13.61
C TYR A 15 5.47 -1.77 12.72
N PHE A 16 6.16 -0.74 13.22
CA PHE A 16 6.43 0.45 12.42
C PHE A 16 7.40 0.19 11.26
N CYS A 17 8.33 -0.76 11.43
CA CYS A 17 9.33 -1.09 10.41
C CYS A 17 8.69 -1.77 9.18
N GLN A 18 7.67 -2.62 9.38
CA GLN A 18 7.02 -3.33 8.27
C GLN A 18 6.27 -2.40 7.31
N ALA A 19 5.60 -1.36 7.83
CA ALA A 19 4.85 -0.41 7.00
C ALA A 19 5.78 0.43 6.09
N GLN A 20 6.94 0.85 6.60
CA GLN A 20 7.91 1.60 5.80
C GLN A 20 8.61 0.70 4.77
N PHE A 21 8.84 -0.57 5.09
CA PHE A 21 9.53 -1.51 4.23
C PHE A 21 8.75 -1.83 2.94
N GLN A 22 7.44 -2.07 3.05
CA GLN A 22 6.57 -2.35 1.90
C GLN A 22 6.49 -1.16 0.93
N SER A 23 6.48 0.05 1.47
CA SER A 23 6.47 1.28 0.68
C SER A 23 7.76 1.44 -0.16
N GLN A 24 8.89 0.96 0.35
CA GLN A 24 10.17 1.08 -0.37
C GLN A 24 10.43 -0.09 -1.33
N ASN A 25 9.75 -1.22 -1.15
CA ASN A 25 9.93 -2.43 -1.95
C ASN A 25 8.57 -2.95 -2.45
N PRO A 26 7.92 -2.26 -3.41
CA PRO A 26 6.58 -2.63 -3.88
C PRO A 26 6.54 -4.01 -4.53
N GLU A 27 7.67 -4.52 -5.05
CA GLU A 27 7.77 -5.89 -5.56
C GLU A 27 7.38 -6.97 -4.54
N LEU A 28 7.53 -6.70 -3.24
CA LEU A 28 7.16 -7.63 -2.18
C LEU A 28 5.65 -7.82 -2.04
N LEU A 29 4.87 -6.92 -2.63
CA LEU A 29 3.41 -7.05 -2.68
C LEU A 29 2.96 -8.03 -3.77
N LEU A 30 3.83 -8.41 -4.72
CA LEU A 30 3.45 -9.28 -5.82
C LEU A 30 2.87 -10.61 -5.31
N ASN A 31 1.72 -11.00 -5.86
CA ASN A 31 0.91 -12.16 -5.44
C ASN A 31 0.37 -12.11 -4.00
N LYS A 32 0.52 -11.00 -3.27
CA LYS A 32 -0.06 -10.83 -1.94
C LYS A 32 -1.47 -10.25 -2.03
N GLU A 33 -2.27 -10.60 -1.04
CA GLU A 33 -3.55 -9.93 -0.80
C GLU A 33 -3.30 -8.66 0.00
N VAL A 34 -3.93 -7.56 -0.42
CA VAL A 34 -3.79 -6.24 0.18
C VAL A 34 -5.16 -5.62 0.42
N ARG A 35 -5.30 -4.96 1.56
CA ARG A 35 -6.41 -4.09 1.90
C ARG A 35 -6.05 -2.65 1.61
N LEU A 36 -6.97 -1.90 1.03
CA LEU A 36 -6.82 -0.45 0.95
C LEU A 36 -7.25 0.17 2.26
N THR A 37 -6.35 0.92 2.89
CA THR A 37 -6.64 1.69 4.09
C THR A 37 -6.96 3.15 3.73
N SER A 38 -7.57 3.86 4.67
CA SER A 38 -7.80 5.29 4.52
C SER A 38 -6.52 6.06 4.85
N LEU A 39 -6.25 7.11 4.08
CA LEU A 39 -5.27 8.12 4.47
C LEU A 39 -5.72 8.76 5.79
N SER A 40 -4.77 9.06 6.68
CA SER A 40 -5.10 9.80 7.90
C SER A 40 -5.66 11.20 7.55
N PRO A 41 -6.58 11.78 8.35
CA PRO A 41 -7.20 13.07 8.05
C PRO A 41 -6.18 14.21 7.87
N THR A 42 -5.04 14.11 8.56
CA THR A 42 -3.93 15.05 8.43
C THR A 42 -3.24 14.87 7.08
N LEU A 43 -2.92 13.65 6.68
CA LEU A 43 -2.27 13.38 5.39
C LEU A 43 -3.19 13.63 4.19
N GLN A 44 -4.50 13.46 4.35
CA GLN A 44 -5.50 13.87 3.35
C GLN A 44 -5.40 15.36 3.01
N LYS A 45 -5.11 16.22 4.00
CA LYS A 45 -4.94 17.68 3.81
C LYS A 45 -3.61 18.05 3.14
N PHE A 46 -2.57 17.22 3.34
CA PHE A 46 -1.22 17.48 2.84
C PHE A 46 -0.83 16.64 1.61
N SER A 47 -1.71 15.74 1.16
CA SER A 47 -1.46 14.99 -0.06
C SER A 47 -1.48 15.96 -1.24
N ASN A 48 -0.35 16.05 -1.95
CA ASN A 48 -0.17 16.92 -3.12
C ASN A 48 -1.10 16.55 -4.28
N LYS A 49 -1.84 15.46 -4.16
CA LYS A 49 -2.77 14.95 -5.16
C LYS A 49 -4.24 15.11 -4.74
N GLY A 50 -4.55 15.61 -3.55
CA GLY A 50 -5.92 15.67 -3.02
C GLY A 50 -6.34 14.30 -2.48
N ALA A 51 -7.01 14.30 -1.32
CA ALA A 51 -7.40 13.15 -0.49
C ALA A 51 -8.10 11.97 -1.19
N ASP A 52 -8.43 12.11 -2.48
CA ASP A 52 -9.41 11.28 -3.18
C ASP A 52 -8.94 10.75 -4.55
N LYS A 53 -7.64 10.85 -4.89
CA LYS A 53 -7.21 10.48 -6.24
C LYS A 53 -7.18 8.97 -6.50
N ALA A 54 -8.23 8.56 -7.20
CA ALA A 54 -8.14 8.04 -8.56
C ALA A 54 -7.34 6.74 -8.72
N GLN A 55 -7.85 5.68 -8.11
CA GLN A 55 -7.61 4.38 -8.69
C GLN A 55 -8.30 4.33 -10.05
N THR A 56 -7.54 3.98 -11.06
CA THR A 56 -8.07 3.83 -12.41
C THR A 56 -8.49 2.38 -12.56
N ASN A 57 -9.72 2.09 -12.96
CA ASN A 57 -10.05 0.70 -13.30
C ASN A 57 -9.42 0.32 -14.66
N ALA A 58 -9.55 -0.95 -15.03
CA ALA A 58 -9.17 -1.45 -16.36
C ALA A 58 -9.72 -0.61 -17.55
N THR A 59 -10.84 0.08 -17.37
CA THR A 59 -11.46 0.92 -18.42
C THR A 59 -10.97 2.36 -18.46
N GLY A 60 -9.97 2.74 -17.67
CA GLY A 60 -9.46 4.12 -17.64
C GLY A 60 -10.30 5.09 -16.81
N LYS A 61 -11.36 4.61 -16.15
CA LYS A 61 -12.24 5.43 -15.32
C LYS A 61 -11.61 5.65 -13.96
N THR A 62 -11.58 6.92 -13.53
CA THR A 62 -11.14 7.34 -12.20
C THR A 62 -12.27 7.15 -11.19
N PHE A 63 -11.97 6.53 -10.04
CA PHE A 63 -12.89 6.41 -8.91
C PHE A 63 -12.33 7.08 -7.67
N ALA A 64 -13.22 7.54 -6.80
CA ALA A 64 -12.86 8.07 -5.49
C ALA A 64 -12.22 6.97 -4.64
N HIS A 65 -11.15 7.31 -3.91
CA HIS A 65 -10.46 6.36 -3.03
C HIS A 65 -11.43 5.77 -1.99
N SER A 66 -12.34 6.60 -1.49
CA SER A 66 -13.43 6.21 -0.58
C SER A 66 -14.29 5.02 -1.06
N ALA A 67 -14.43 4.83 -2.38
CA ALA A 67 -15.22 3.73 -2.94
C ALA A 67 -14.52 2.36 -2.83
N VAL A 68 -13.22 2.35 -2.55
CA VAL A 68 -12.39 1.14 -2.49
C VAL A 68 -11.68 0.93 -1.15
N VAL A 69 -11.75 1.90 -0.23
CA VAL A 69 -11.28 1.72 1.16
C VAL A 69 -11.97 0.52 1.82
N GLY A 70 -11.18 -0.28 2.53
CA GLY A 70 -11.63 -1.47 3.26
C GLY A 70 -11.77 -2.72 2.39
N LYS A 71 -11.68 -2.60 1.07
CA LYS A 71 -11.77 -3.73 0.14
C LYS A 71 -10.42 -4.43 0.01
N THR A 72 -10.49 -5.73 -0.27
CA THR A 72 -9.34 -6.60 -0.47
C THR A 72 -9.11 -6.86 -1.95
N PHE A 73 -7.85 -6.85 -2.34
CA PHE A 73 -7.40 -7.14 -3.70
C PHE A 73 -6.15 -8.00 -3.67
N LYS A 74 -5.92 -8.78 -4.71
CA LYS A 74 -4.64 -9.43 -4.96
C LYS A 74 -3.79 -8.53 -5.86
N VAL A 75 -2.53 -8.31 -5.51
CA VAL A 75 -1.59 -7.64 -6.41
C VAL A 75 -1.09 -8.65 -7.44
N VAL A 76 -1.40 -8.41 -8.71
CA VAL A 76 -1.03 -9.32 -9.80
C VAL A 76 0.13 -8.80 -10.63
N GLU A 77 0.43 -7.50 -10.55
CA GLU A 77 1.53 -6.88 -11.29
C GLU A 77 2.09 -5.68 -10.53
N VAL A 78 3.41 -5.51 -10.60
CA VAL A 78 4.14 -4.36 -10.07
C VAL A 78 5.09 -3.89 -11.17
N ALA A 79 4.80 -2.74 -11.79
CA ALA A 79 5.58 -2.20 -12.90
C ALA A 79 6.23 -0.87 -12.51
N PRO A 80 7.57 -0.78 -12.43
CA PRO A 80 8.26 0.49 -12.27
C PRO A 80 8.17 1.32 -13.55
N TYR A 81 8.10 2.64 -13.41
CA TYR A 81 8.14 3.58 -14.52
C TYR A 81 8.83 4.89 -14.10
N GLU A 82 9.57 5.49 -15.02
CA GLU A 82 10.26 6.75 -14.77
C GLU A 82 9.36 7.94 -15.08
N LYS A 83 9.27 8.89 -14.14
CA LYS A 83 8.55 10.15 -14.35
C LYS A 83 9.21 11.29 -13.60
N TYR A 84 9.66 12.29 -14.34
CA TYR A 84 10.38 13.47 -13.81
C TYR A 84 11.64 13.11 -13.01
N GLY A 85 12.41 12.12 -13.47
CA GLY A 85 13.64 11.66 -12.80
C GLY A 85 13.39 10.95 -11.47
N THR A 86 12.17 10.46 -11.25
CA THR A 86 11.80 9.65 -10.09
C THR A 86 11.17 8.35 -10.56
N THR A 87 11.67 7.22 -10.07
CA THR A 87 11.07 5.91 -10.27
C THR A 87 9.76 5.84 -9.47
N LYS A 88 8.67 5.58 -10.17
CA LYS A 88 7.33 5.36 -9.60
C LYS A 88 6.88 3.96 -9.93
N PHE A 89 5.83 3.50 -9.28
CA PHE A 89 5.32 2.14 -9.44
C PHE A 89 3.84 2.17 -9.79
N LYS A 90 3.45 1.34 -10.74
CA LYS A 90 2.05 1.06 -11.03
C LYS A 90 1.74 -0.38 -10.61
N LEU A 91 0.82 -0.53 -9.67
CA LEU A 91 0.39 -1.81 -9.17
C LEU A 91 -0.95 -2.17 -9.81
N LYS A 92 -1.06 -3.38 -10.36
CA LYS A 92 -2.32 -3.92 -10.83
C LYS A 92 -2.94 -4.76 -9.71
N LEU A 93 -4.11 -4.34 -9.26
CA LEU A 93 -4.88 -4.95 -8.19
C LEU A 93 -6.09 -5.66 -8.81
N GLU A 94 -6.34 -6.91 -8.44
CA GLU A 94 -7.48 -7.68 -8.94
C GLU A 94 -8.32 -8.22 -7.77
N SER A 95 -9.64 -8.13 -7.93
CA SER A 95 -10.62 -8.74 -7.03
C SER A 95 -11.73 -9.39 -7.87
N ALA A 96 -12.15 -10.59 -7.48
CA ALA A 96 -13.26 -11.28 -8.14
C ALA A 96 -14.57 -10.50 -8.03
N GLU A 97 -14.76 -9.75 -6.95
CA GLU A 97 -15.99 -9.00 -6.65
C GLU A 97 -15.99 -7.58 -7.20
N HIS A 98 -14.79 -6.99 -7.38
CA HIS A 98 -14.67 -5.56 -7.67
C HIS A 98 -13.92 -5.27 -8.98
N GLY A 99 -13.33 -6.28 -9.61
CA GLY A 99 -12.60 -6.16 -10.86
C GLY A 99 -11.15 -5.70 -10.69
N THR A 100 -10.59 -5.13 -11.76
CA THR A 100 -9.19 -4.73 -11.84
C THR A 100 -9.02 -3.23 -11.63
N TYR A 101 -8.08 -2.87 -10.76
CA TYR A 101 -7.69 -1.51 -10.42
C TYR A 101 -6.19 -1.29 -10.62
N TYR A 102 -5.82 -0.07 -10.94
CA TYR A 102 -4.44 0.39 -11.01
C TYR A 102 -4.17 1.39 -9.90
N TYR A 103 -3.18 1.08 -9.07
CA TYR A 103 -2.69 1.91 -8.00
C TYR A 103 -1.34 2.52 -8.40
N ASP A 104 -1.31 3.86 -8.53
CA ASP A 104 -0.10 4.62 -8.86
C ASP A 104 0.57 5.08 -7.58
N TYR A 105 1.82 4.66 -7.39
CA TYR A 105 2.58 4.86 -6.18
C TYR A 105 3.92 5.55 -6.46
N ASP A 106 4.27 6.49 -5.59
CA ASP A 106 5.53 7.22 -5.64
C ASP A 106 6.29 6.99 -4.31
N PRO A 107 7.43 6.28 -4.32
CA PRO A 107 8.24 5.98 -3.13
C PRO A 107 8.64 7.22 -2.32
N LYS A 108 8.75 8.38 -2.98
CA LYS A 108 9.06 9.66 -2.32
C LYS A 108 7.99 10.05 -1.29
N TYR A 109 6.75 9.61 -1.50
CA TYR A 109 5.61 9.87 -0.64
C TYR A 109 5.17 8.59 0.09
N ASN A 110 6.11 7.92 0.77
CA ASN A 110 5.82 6.70 1.53
C ASN A 110 4.67 6.82 2.54
N ARG A 111 4.41 8.01 3.07
CA ARG A 111 3.28 8.28 3.98
C ARG A 111 1.92 8.18 3.29
N GLU A 112 1.90 8.27 1.97
CA GLU A 112 0.69 8.11 1.14
C GLU A 112 0.45 6.65 0.72
N PHE A 113 1.36 5.73 1.10
CA PHE A 113 1.19 4.30 0.88
C PHE A 113 0.08 3.77 1.80
N VAL A 114 -1.01 3.31 1.19
CA VAL A 114 -2.24 2.87 1.90
C VAL A 114 -2.63 1.44 1.55
N LEU A 115 -1.65 0.61 1.22
CA LEU A 115 -1.85 -0.83 1.05
C LEU A 115 -1.35 -1.54 2.30
N GLU A 116 -2.21 -2.38 2.87
CA GLU A 116 -1.90 -3.23 4.02
C GLU A 116 -2.01 -4.68 3.58
N ILE A 117 -0.95 -5.48 3.74
CA ILE A 117 -1.01 -6.91 3.39
C ILE A 117 -1.98 -7.63 4.32
N ILE A 118 -2.91 -8.40 3.74
CA ILE A 118 -3.81 -9.29 4.48
C ILE A 118 -3.24 -10.71 4.35
N GLY A 119 -2.97 -11.35 5.48
CA GLY A 119 -2.40 -12.71 5.53
C GLY A 119 -0.93 -12.72 5.92
N ASP A 120 -0.48 -13.83 6.50
CA ASP A 120 0.88 -13.97 6.98
C ASP A 120 1.90 -13.98 5.83
N LEU A 121 3.08 -13.42 6.11
CA LEU A 121 4.28 -13.69 5.34
C LEU A 121 4.58 -15.19 5.47
N GLU A 122 4.09 -16.00 4.53
CA GLU A 122 4.67 -17.32 4.31
C GLU A 122 6.13 -17.14 3.89
N LEU A 123 7.04 -17.19 4.86
CA LEU A 123 8.44 -17.48 4.63
C LEU A 123 8.49 -18.93 4.14
N THR A 124 8.38 -19.14 2.84
CA THR A 124 8.94 -20.36 2.25
C THR A 124 10.46 -20.30 2.42
N ALA A 125 10.94 -20.77 3.57
CA ALA A 125 12.31 -21.20 3.72
C ALA A 125 12.54 -22.33 2.72
N LYS A 126 13.44 -22.12 1.77
CA LYS A 126 13.89 -23.14 0.82
C LYS A 126 15.33 -23.49 1.13
#